data_AF-A0A6I2FD02-F1
#
_entry.id   AF-A0A6I2FD02-F1
#
_cell.length_a   1.000
_cell.length_b   1.000
_cell.length_c   1.000
_cell.angle_alpha   90.00
_cell.angle_beta   90.00
_cell.angle_gamma   90.00
#
_symmetry.space_group_name_H-M   'P 1'
#
loop_
_entity.id
_entity.type
_entity.pdbx_description
1 polymer ?
#
loop_
_entity_poly.entity_id
_entity_poly.type
_entity_poly.pdbx_seq_one_letter_code
_entity_poly.pdbx_strand_id
1 'polypeptide(L)'
;MADFRSERMPSPEGEGRAKSALESAYETYYKVNKAANKRLFGAFPELRQMLRGYVGARVLDLIGFWLMWHLCGGFENTQKALGISKSQMYRRIAQFREAFGEHPDVYEFEGIDLDPAKFAAGFAARHPPRKED
;
A
#
# COMPACT_ATOMS: atom_id res chain seq x y z
N MET A 1 -22.55 -12.42 9.51
CA MET A 1 -21.65 -11.37 8.99
C MET A 1 -21.17 -10.58 10.18
N ALA A 2 -19.86 -10.52 10.44
CA ALA A 2 -19.33 -9.64 11.48
C ALA A 2 -19.51 -8.19 11.02
N ASP A 3 -20.39 -7.45 11.69
CA ASP A 3 -20.54 -6.01 11.46
C ASP A 3 -19.48 -5.28 12.29
N PHE A 4 -18.31 -5.08 11.68
CA PHE A 4 -17.17 -4.38 12.30
C PHE A 4 -17.45 -2.89 12.58
N ARG A 5 -18.63 -2.36 12.24
CA ARG A 5 -19.06 -1.03 12.70
C ARG A 5 -19.47 -1.04 14.18
N SER A 6 -19.89 -2.20 14.69
CA SER A 6 -20.31 -2.37 16.09
C SER A 6 -19.14 -2.63 17.05
N GLU A 7 -18.02 -3.15 16.54
CA GLU A 7 -16.76 -3.27 17.27
C GLU A 7 -16.03 -1.94 17.24
N ARG A 8 -16.28 -1.11 18.25
CA ARG A 8 -15.64 0.20 18.38
C ARG A 8 -14.13 0.00 18.49
N MET A 9 -13.37 0.52 17.51
CA MET A 9 -11.91 0.56 17.62
C MET A 9 -11.55 1.23 18.95
N PRO A 10 -10.66 0.64 19.77
CA PRO A 10 -10.29 1.20 21.07
C PRO A 10 -9.63 2.58 20.93
N SER A 11 -9.00 2.84 19.78
CA SER A 11 -8.56 4.18 19.35
C SER A 11 -8.52 4.26 17.81
N PRO A 12 -8.55 5.47 17.21
CA PRO A 12 -8.31 5.67 15.77
C PRO A 12 -6.96 5.13 15.29
N GLU A 13 -5.98 5.01 16.18
CA GLU A 13 -4.62 4.50 15.91
C GLU A 13 -4.50 2.98 16.17
N GLY A 14 -5.60 2.32 16.55
CA GLY A 14 -5.56 0.95 17.05
C GLY A 14 -4.69 0.85 18.31
N GLU A 15 -3.68 -0.04 18.27
CA GLU A 15 -2.69 -0.22 19.35
C GLU A 15 -1.48 0.73 19.24
N GLY A 16 -1.42 1.63 18.26
CA GLY A 16 -0.34 2.63 18.13
C GLY A 16 1.04 2.09 17.72
N ARG A 17 1.20 0.77 17.50
CA ARG A 17 2.49 0.13 17.17
C ARG A 17 3.18 0.74 15.94
N ALA A 18 2.40 1.02 14.89
CA ALA A 18 2.93 1.60 13.66
C ALA A 18 3.44 3.03 13.87
N LYS A 19 2.69 3.85 14.62
CA LYS A 19 3.07 5.22 14.96
C LYS A 19 4.38 5.26 15.75
N SER A 20 4.50 4.43 16.79
CA SER A 20 5.71 4.36 17.61
C SER A 20 6.94 3.88 16.84
N ALA A 21 6.77 2.95 15.89
CA ALA A 21 7.85 2.50 15.02
C ALA A 21 8.29 3.58 14.01
N LEU A 22 7.35 4.43 13.57
CA LEU A 22 7.59 5.47 12.57
C LEU A 22 8.04 6.81 13.16
N GLU A 23 7.66 7.18 14.39
CA GLU A 23 7.96 8.51 14.96
C GLU A 23 9.46 8.85 14.90
N SER A 24 10.34 7.86 15.12
CA SER A 24 11.79 8.05 15.03
C SER A 24 12.30 8.19 13.59
N ALA A 25 11.70 7.49 12.63
CA ALA A 25 12.06 7.55 11.21
C ALA A 25 11.41 8.74 10.47
N TYR A 26 10.25 9.19 10.93
CA TYR A 26 9.44 10.23 10.32
C TYR A 26 10.15 11.59 10.36
N GLU A 27 10.90 11.87 11.43
CA GLU A 27 11.73 13.08 11.54
C GLU A 27 12.78 13.16 10.42
N THR A 28 13.41 12.02 10.08
CA THR A 28 14.39 11.94 8.99
C THR A 28 13.72 12.12 7.64
N TYR A 29 12.62 11.41 7.39
CA TYR A 29 11.83 11.54 6.16
C TYR A 29 11.31 12.97 5.96
N TYR A 30 10.76 13.57 7.01
CA TYR A 30 10.20 14.92 6.96
C TYR A 30 11.28 15.96 6.64
N LYS A 31 12.48 15.85 7.23
CA LYS A 31 13.61 16.74 6.94
C LYS A 31 14.06 16.64 5.49
N VAL A 32 14.21 15.43 4.96
CA VAL A 32 14.65 15.18 3.58
C VAL A 32 13.59 15.65 2.58
N ASN A 33 12.32 15.29 2.78
CA ASN A 33 11.22 15.65 1.89
C ASN A 33 10.97 17.18 1.88
N LYS A 34 11.04 17.82 3.05
CA LYS A 34 10.92 19.28 3.18
C LYS A 34 12.05 20.02 2.44
N ALA A 35 13.27 19.48 2.45
CA ALA A 35 14.39 20.06 1.73
C ALA A 35 14.25 19.91 0.21
N ALA A 36 13.90 18.71 -0.27
CA ALA A 36 13.75 18.42 -1.69
C ALA A 36 12.60 19.22 -2.35
N ASN A 37 11.45 19.32 -1.68
CA ASN A 37 10.26 19.95 -2.25
C ASN A 37 10.03 21.41 -1.82
N LYS A 38 11.02 22.03 -1.16
CA LYS A 38 10.91 23.39 -0.59
C LYS A 38 10.54 24.44 -1.63
N ARG A 39 11.15 24.38 -2.82
CA ARG A 39 10.92 25.34 -3.92
C ARG A 39 9.54 25.16 -4.55
N LEU A 40 9.15 23.91 -4.84
CA LEU A 40 7.89 23.59 -5.50
C LEU A 40 6.68 23.94 -4.62
N PHE A 41 6.70 23.55 -3.34
CA PHE A 41 5.62 23.83 -2.40
C PHE A 41 5.65 25.26 -1.83
N GLY A 42 6.77 25.96 -1.95
CA GLY A 42 6.86 27.39 -1.62
C GLY A 42 6.24 28.28 -2.71
N ALA A 43 6.28 27.85 -3.97
CA ALA A 43 5.71 28.58 -5.09
C ALA A 43 4.18 28.42 -5.20
N PHE A 44 3.62 27.29 -4.77
CA PHE A 44 2.17 27.01 -4.86
C PHE A 44 1.63 26.31 -3.60
N PRO A 45 1.34 27.07 -2.53
CA PRO A 45 0.90 26.52 -1.25
C PRO A 45 -0.46 25.82 -1.34
N GLU A 46 -1.44 26.39 -2.08
CA GLU A 46 -2.78 25.80 -2.21
C GLU A 46 -2.76 24.49 -2.98
N LEU A 47 -1.88 24.37 -3.98
CA LEU A 47 -1.71 23.15 -4.77
C LEU A 47 -1.31 21.95 -3.90
N ARG A 48 -0.46 22.18 -2.90
CA ARG A 48 -0.08 21.13 -1.94
C ARG A 48 -1.28 20.63 -1.15
N GLN A 49 -2.15 21.52 -0.71
CA GLN A 49 -3.28 21.17 0.14
C GLN A 49 -4.39 20.48 -0.66
N MET A 50 -4.59 20.90 -1.90
CA MET A 50 -5.55 20.31 -2.84
C MET A 50 -5.12 18.89 -3.28
N LEU A 51 -3.84 18.68 -3.58
CA LEU A 51 -3.36 17.40 -4.12
C LEU A 51 -3.00 16.36 -3.05
N ARG A 52 -2.83 16.76 -1.78
CA ARG A 52 -2.37 15.85 -0.71
C ARG A 52 -3.23 14.60 -0.57
N GLY A 53 -4.56 14.77 -0.54
CA GLY A 53 -5.48 13.64 -0.42
C GLY A 53 -5.42 12.71 -1.62
N TYR A 54 -5.36 13.27 -2.83
CA TYR A 54 -5.25 12.51 -4.07
C TYR A 54 -3.94 11.72 -4.16
N VAL A 55 -2.81 12.36 -3.87
CA VAL A 55 -1.49 11.72 -3.89
C VAL A 55 -1.42 10.59 -2.86
N GLY A 56 -1.92 10.83 -1.64
CA GLY A 56 -1.96 9.80 -0.60
C GLY A 56 -2.78 8.58 -1.01
N ALA A 57 -4.00 8.80 -1.52
CA ALA A 57 -4.85 7.71 -2.02
C ALA A 57 -4.20 6.96 -3.18
N ARG A 58 -3.48 7.67 -4.07
CA ARG A 58 -2.80 7.08 -5.22
C ARG A 58 -1.61 6.23 -4.81
N VAL A 59 -0.81 6.69 -3.84
CA VAL A 59 0.32 5.93 -3.30
C VAL A 59 -0.19 4.67 -2.59
N LEU A 60 -1.28 4.79 -1.82
CA LEU A 60 -1.92 3.63 -1.19
C LEU A 60 -2.38 2.59 -2.22
N ASP A 61 -3.06 3.02 -3.29
CA ASP A 61 -3.52 2.13 -4.36
C ASP A 61 -2.33 1.45 -5.07
N LEU A 62 -1.25 2.16 -5.35
CA LEU A 62 -0.09 1.60 -6.04
C LEU A 62 0.75 0.66 -5.17
N ILE A 63 0.96 0.98 -3.88
CA ILE A 63 1.66 0.08 -2.95
C ILE A 63 0.80 -1.16 -2.70
N GLY A 64 -0.51 -0.99 -2.53
CA GLY A 64 -1.44 -2.12 -2.42
C GLY A 64 -1.43 -2.99 -3.68
N PHE A 65 -1.37 -2.37 -4.86
CA PHE A 65 -1.23 -3.08 -6.13
C PHE A 65 0.08 -3.88 -6.21
N TRP A 66 1.22 -3.31 -5.81
CA TRP A 66 2.50 -4.01 -5.77
C TRP A 66 2.48 -5.19 -4.79
N LEU A 67 1.92 -5.01 -3.60
CA LEU A 67 1.77 -6.09 -2.64
C LEU A 67 0.92 -7.24 -3.22
N MET A 68 -0.22 -6.90 -3.82
CA MET A 68 -1.08 -7.89 -4.49
C MET A 68 -0.39 -8.57 -5.66
N TRP A 69 0.42 -7.84 -6.44
CA TRP A 69 1.22 -8.40 -7.54
C TRP A 69 2.10 -9.55 -7.04
N HIS A 70 2.84 -9.33 -5.96
CA HIS A 70 3.74 -10.33 -5.39
C HIS A 70 3.00 -11.47 -4.68
N LEU A 71 1.94 -11.16 -3.92
CA LEU A 71 1.18 -12.18 -3.19
C LEU A 71 0.36 -13.09 -4.10
N CYS A 72 -0.16 -12.57 -5.22
CA CYS A 72 -0.94 -13.36 -6.17
C CYS A 72 -0.08 -14.02 -7.25
N GLY A 73 1.19 -13.63 -7.41
CA GLY A 73 2.07 -14.21 -8.42
C GLY A 73 1.85 -13.60 -9.81
N GLY A 74 1.78 -12.27 -9.89
CA GLY A 74 1.86 -11.52 -11.13
C GLY A 74 0.53 -11.33 -11.86
N PHE A 75 0.60 -11.18 -13.18
CA PHE A 75 -0.46 -10.55 -13.97
C PHE A 75 -1.83 -11.24 -13.85
N GLU A 76 -1.94 -12.51 -14.26
CA GLU A 76 -3.24 -13.18 -14.38
C GLU A 76 -3.92 -13.40 -13.04
N ASN A 77 -3.15 -13.83 -12.04
CA ASN A 77 -3.68 -14.11 -10.72
C ASN A 77 -4.08 -12.83 -10.00
N THR A 78 -3.28 -11.76 -10.11
CA THR A 78 -3.65 -10.45 -9.57
C THR A 78 -4.89 -9.89 -10.27
N GLN A 79 -4.98 -10.05 -11.60
CA GLN A 79 -6.16 -9.64 -12.36
C GLN A 79 -7.41 -10.38 -11.84
N LYS A 80 -7.34 -11.69 -11.65
CA LYS A 80 -8.43 -12.51 -11.12
C LYS A 80 -8.78 -12.12 -9.69
N ALA A 81 -7.78 -11.96 -8.82
CA ALA A 81 -7.95 -11.59 -7.42
C ALA A 81 -8.60 -10.22 -7.24
N LEU A 82 -8.24 -9.25 -8.09
CA LEU A 82 -8.82 -7.92 -8.09
C LEU A 82 -10.16 -7.83 -8.86
N GLY A 83 -10.51 -8.85 -9.64
CA GLY A 83 -11.74 -8.86 -10.44
C GLY A 83 -11.77 -7.77 -11.54
N ILE A 84 -10.61 -7.40 -12.09
CA ILE A 84 -10.49 -6.29 -13.05
C ILE A 84 -10.27 -6.76 -14.49
N SER A 85 -10.59 -5.89 -15.45
CA SER A 85 -10.31 -6.15 -16.87
C SER A 85 -8.81 -6.05 -17.18
N LYS A 86 -8.37 -6.69 -18.28
CA LYS A 86 -6.99 -6.57 -18.77
C LYS A 86 -6.57 -5.12 -18.98
N SER A 87 -7.45 -4.28 -19.53
CA SER A 87 -7.17 -2.84 -19.72
C SER A 87 -6.97 -2.11 -18.39
N GLN A 88 -7.74 -2.44 -17.35
CA GLN A 88 -7.54 -1.89 -16.00
C GLN A 88 -6.21 -2.34 -15.39
N MET A 89 -5.78 -3.58 -15.68
CA MET A 89 -4.49 -4.12 -15.25
C MET A 89 -3.33 -3.34 -15.90
N TYR A 90 -3.35 -3.18 -17.22
CA TYR A 90 -2.31 -2.41 -17.93
C TYR A 90 -2.27 -0.94 -17.47
N ARG A 91 -3.42 -0.33 -17.19
CA ARG A 91 -3.45 1.03 -16.61
C ARG A 91 -2.72 1.09 -15.27
N ARG A 92 -2.93 0.12 -14.37
CA ARG A 92 -2.24 0.07 -13.08
C ARG A 92 -0.74 -0.13 -13.23
N ILE A 93 -0.31 -1.00 -14.13
CA ILE A 93 1.12 -1.21 -14.43
C ILE A 93 1.76 0.09 -14.94
N ALA A 94 1.12 0.76 -15.90
CA ALA A 94 1.63 2.03 -16.43
C ALA A 94 1.73 3.09 -15.33
N GLN A 95 0.68 3.22 -14.54
CA GLN A 95 0.63 4.14 -13.41
C GLN A 95 1.66 3.84 -12.31
N PHE A 96 1.98 2.57 -12.08
CA PHE A 96 3.03 2.16 -11.16
C PHE A 96 4.41 2.56 -11.69
N ARG A 97 4.67 2.26 -12.96
CA ARG A 97 5.92 2.64 -13.66
C ARG A 97 6.13 4.14 -13.69
N GLU A 98 5.06 4.92 -13.88
CA GLU A 98 5.11 6.39 -13.83
C GLU A 98 5.51 6.91 -12.44
N ALA A 99 5.07 6.25 -11.37
CA ALA A 99 5.34 6.68 -10.00
C ALA A 99 6.70 6.22 -9.46
N PHE A 100 7.13 5.01 -9.82
CA PHE A 100 8.30 4.34 -9.22
C PHE A 100 9.43 4.06 -10.21
N GLY A 101 9.22 4.33 -11.49
CA GLY A 101 10.24 4.20 -12.55
C GLY A 101 10.37 2.79 -13.15
N GLU A 102 9.96 1.74 -12.42
CA GLU A 102 10.15 0.35 -12.83
C GLU A 102 8.86 -0.46 -12.84
N HIS A 103 8.92 -1.65 -13.44
CA HIS A 103 7.80 -2.60 -13.46
C HIS A 103 7.60 -3.19 -12.05
N PRO A 104 6.36 -3.40 -11.57
CA PRO A 104 6.10 -3.92 -10.22
C PRO A 104 6.76 -5.27 -9.90
N ASP A 105 7.06 -6.05 -10.95
CA ASP A 105 7.71 -7.36 -10.84
C ASP A 105 9.18 -7.31 -10.42
N VAL A 106 9.89 -6.23 -10.78
CA VAL A 106 11.33 -6.05 -10.46
C VAL A 106 11.58 -4.99 -9.40
N TYR A 107 10.58 -4.15 -9.13
CA TYR A 107 10.69 -3.08 -8.18
C TYR A 107 10.66 -3.63 -6.75
N GLU A 108 11.65 -3.27 -5.94
CA GLU A 108 11.73 -3.61 -4.52
C GLU A 108 11.63 -2.34 -3.67
N PHE A 109 10.74 -2.35 -2.68
CA PHE A 109 10.73 -1.31 -1.66
C PHE A 109 11.78 -1.66 -0.61
N GLU A 110 12.86 -0.88 -0.55
CA GLU A 110 13.91 -1.06 0.44
C GLU A 110 13.33 -1.06 1.87
N GLY A 111 13.60 -2.14 2.62
CA GLY A 111 13.07 -2.35 3.96
C GLY A 111 11.71 -3.06 4.04
N ILE A 112 11.14 -3.52 2.91
CA ILE A 112 9.93 -4.36 2.87
C ILE A 112 10.29 -5.74 2.30
N ASP A 113 10.40 -6.74 3.16
CA ASP A 113 10.60 -8.13 2.75
C ASP A 113 9.26 -8.86 2.59
N LEU A 114 9.02 -9.44 1.41
CA LEU A 114 7.84 -10.27 1.13
C LEU A 114 8.23 -11.73 0.97
N ASP A 115 7.60 -12.58 1.78
CA ASP A 115 7.64 -14.04 1.62
C ASP A 115 6.20 -14.53 1.40
N PRO A 116 5.78 -14.73 0.14
CA PRO A 116 4.42 -15.16 -0.19
C PRO A 116 4.06 -16.52 0.44
N ALA A 117 5.02 -17.43 0.58
CA ALA A 117 4.79 -18.75 1.16
C ALA A 117 4.53 -18.64 2.66
N LYS A 118 5.36 -17.87 3.38
CA LYS A 118 5.16 -17.58 4.80
C LYS A 118 3.87 -16.80 5.06
N PHE A 119 3.52 -15.86 4.17
CA PHE A 119 2.24 -15.15 4.22
C PHE A 119 1.06 -16.14 4.10
N ALA A 120 1.06 -16.99 3.08
CA ALA A 120 0.00 -17.97 2.86
C ALA A 120 -0.13 -18.97 4.02
N ALA A 121 0.99 -19.49 4.52
CA ALA A 121 1.01 -20.40 5.67
C ALA A 121 0.45 -19.73 6.94
N GLY A 122 0.86 -18.50 7.21
CA GLY A 122 0.35 -17.72 8.35
C GLY A 122 -1.14 -17.41 8.23
N PHE A 123 -1.62 -17.14 7.03
CA PHE A 123 -3.04 -16.90 6.77
C PHE A 123 -3.87 -18.17 7.00
N ALA A 124 -3.45 -19.31 6.42
CA ALA A 124 -4.12 -20.60 6.59
C ALA A 124 -4.19 -21.05 8.06
N ALA A 125 -3.13 -20.81 8.84
CA ALA A 125 -3.09 -21.16 10.26
C ALA A 125 -4.11 -20.35 11.10
N ARG A 126 -4.37 -19.09 10.73
CA ARG A 126 -5.34 -18.22 11.44
C ARG A 126 -6.78 -18.46 11.02
N HIS A 127 -6.98 -18.98 9.81
CA HIS A 127 -8.30 -19.23 9.22
C HIS A 127 -8.36 -20.65 8.67
N PRO A 128 -8.40 -21.68 9.56
CA PRO A 128 -8.49 -23.05 9.12
C PRO A 128 -9.75 -23.25 8.27
N PRO A 129 -9.71 -24.12 7.25
CA PRO A 129 -10.88 -24.43 6.46
C PRO A 129 -12.01 -24.90 7.38
N ARG A 130 -13.21 -24.35 7.19
CA ARG A 130 -14.40 -24.82 7.89
C ARG A 130 -14.56 -26.31 7.53
N LYS A 131 -14.62 -27.19 8.53
CA LYS A 131 -14.98 -28.59 8.29
C LYS A 131 -16.34 -28.59 7.61
N GLU A 132 -16.40 -29.09 6.39
CA GLU A 132 -17.67 -29.37 5.71
C GLU A 132 -18.25 -30.62 6.38
N ASP A 133 -19.45 -30.50 6.93
CA ASP A 133 -20.28 -31.62 7.39
C ASP A 133 -21.02 -32.24 6.19
#